data_AF-A0A098LUI9-F1
#
_entry.id   AF-A0A098LUI9-F1
#
_cell.length_a   1.000
_cell.length_b   1.000
_cell.length_c   1.000
_cell.angle_alpha   90.00
_cell.angle_beta   90.00
_cell.angle_gamma   90.00
#
_symmetry.space_group_name_H-M   'P 1'
#
loop_
_entity.id
_entity.type
_entity.pdbx_description
1 polymer ?
#
loop_
_entity_poly.entity_id
_entity_poly.type
_entity_poly.pdbx_seq_one_letter_code
_entity_poly.pdbx_strand_id
1 'polypeptide(L)' 'MQERLRKHNTNHKGYTGKANDWCIVYFESYKTKTEAYSREREIKGKKSRVYIEKLLEQ' A
#
# COMPACT_ATOMS: atom_id res chain seq x y z
N MET A 1 7.38 2.80 8.72
CA MET A 1 6.86 3.21 7.40
C MET A 1 7.98 3.65 6.45
N GLN A 2 8.82 4.61 6.86
CA GLN A 2 9.83 5.24 5.98
C GLN A 2 10.88 4.27 5.42
N GLU A 3 11.35 3.31 6.22
CA GLU A 3 12.36 2.34 5.73
C GLU A 3 11.80 1.42 4.64
N ARG A 4 10.50 1.08 4.70
CA ARG A 4 9.85 0.26 3.66
C ARG A 4 9.80 1.03 2.34
N LEU A 5 9.35 2.29 2.37
CA LEU A 5 9.29 3.12 1.18
C LEU A 5 10.67 3.33 0.57
N ARG A 6 11.69 3.56 1.41
CA ARG A 6 13.08 3.65 0.96
C ARG A 6 13.53 2.39 0.24
N LYS A 7 13.27 1.19 0.80
CA LYS A 7 13.60 -0.09 0.15
C LYS A 7 12.88 -0.27 -1.19
N HIS A 8 11.63 0.16 -1.30
CA HIS A 8 10.88 0.11 -2.56
C HIS A 8 11.44 1.06 -3.62
N ASN A 9 11.90 2.27 -3.23
CA ASN A 9 12.47 3.25 -4.15
C ASN A 9 13.97 3.07 -4.43
N THR A 10 14.66 2.24 -3.68
CA THR A 10 16.04 1.85 -3.99
C THR A 10 16.04 0.74 -5.03
N ASN A 11 16.89 0.87 -6.05
CA ASN A 11 17.08 -0.17 -7.05
C ASN A 11 17.64 -1.45 -6.40
N HIS A 12 16.90 -2.54 -6.51
CA HIS A 12 17.26 -3.84 -5.98
C HIS A 12 16.77 -4.96 -6.90
N LYS A 13 17.38 -6.14 -6.78
CA LYS A 13 16.99 -7.32 -7.55
C LYS A 13 15.59 -7.76 -7.09
N GLY A 14 14.55 -7.46 -7.88
CA GLY A 14 13.16 -7.81 -7.55
C GLY A 14 12.14 -7.09 -8.44
N TYR A 15 10.87 -7.49 -8.35
CA TYR A 15 9.78 -6.91 -9.15
C TYR A 15 9.59 -5.41 -8.86
N THR A 16 9.72 -5.01 -7.59
CA THR A 16 9.49 -3.64 -7.14
C THR A 16 10.69 -2.71 -7.27
N GLY A 17 11.89 -3.22 -7.58
CA GLY A 17 13.10 -2.41 -7.71
C GLY A 17 13.30 -1.76 -9.08
N LYS A 18 12.44 -2.05 -10.05
CA LYS A 18 12.48 -1.43 -11.40
C LYS A 18 11.94 -0.01 -11.45
N ALA A 19 11.04 0.33 -10.53
CA ALA A 19 10.36 1.61 -10.44
C ALA A 19 10.72 2.25 -9.09
N ASN A 20 11.11 3.52 -9.10
CA ASN A 20 11.62 4.26 -7.93
C ASN A 20 10.75 5.48 -7.54
N ASP A 21 9.54 5.54 -8.09
CA ASP A 21 8.56 6.60 -7.98
C ASP A 21 7.42 6.25 -7.00
N TRP A 22 7.62 5.25 -6.14
CA TRP A 22 6.59 4.88 -5.17
C TRP A 22 6.37 6.02 -4.17
N CYS A 23 5.12 6.42 -4.03
CA CYS A 23 4.64 7.33 -3.01
C CYS A 23 3.49 6.69 -2.21
N ILE A 24 3.38 7.06 -0.93
CA ILE A 24 2.25 6.62 -0.10
C ILE A 24 1.13 7.63 -0.32
N VAL A 25 0.10 7.23 -1.05
CA VAL A 25 -1.09 8.07 -1.32
C VAL A 25 -2.19 7.88 -0.28
N TYR A 26 -2.15 6.78 0.47
CA TYR A 26 -3.15 6.44 1.47
C TYR A 26 -2.57 5.49 2.52
N PHE A 27 -2.91 5.71 3.77
CA PHE A 27 -2.59 4.81 4.87
C PHE A 27 -3.68 4.86 5.93
N GLU A 28 -3.95 3.72 6.54
CA GLU A 28 -4.86 3.59 7.67
C GLU A 28 -4.09 2.99 8.85
N SER A 29 -4.31 3.52 10.05
CA SER A 29 -3.71 2.99 11.28
C SER A 29 -4.73 2.13 12.02
N TYR A 30 -4.28 0.96 12.46
CA TYR A 30 -5.08 -0.01 13.19
C TYR A 30 -4.39 -0.36 14.50
N LYS A 31 -5.20 -0.63 15.54
CA LYS A 31 -4.68 -0.97 16.88
C LYS A 31 -4.06 -2.36 16.90
N THR A 32 -4.65 -3.31 16.17
CA THR A 32 -4.15 -4.68 16.09
C THR A 32 -3.69 -5.06 14.69
N LYS A 33 -2.75 -5.99 14.63
CA LYS A 33 -2.29 -6.60 13.37
C LYS A 33 -3.43 -7.31 12.64
N THR A 34 -4.36 -7.93 13.38
CA THR A 34 -5.49 -8.66 12.81
C THR A 34 -6.45 -7.74 12.07
N GLU A 35 -6.76 -6.58 12.64
CA GLU A 35 -7.61 -5.57 11.99
C GLU A 35 -6.94 -5.02 10.73
N ALA A 36 -5.65 -4.64 10.81
CA ALA A 36 -4.89 -4.17 9.66
C ALA A 36 -4.90 -5.19 8.52
N TYR A 37 -4.72 -6.46 8.86
CA TYR A 37 -4.66 -7.55 7.88
C TYR A 37 -6.02 -7.87 7.27
N SER A 38 -7.10 -7.82 8.06
CA SER A 38 -8.47 -7.98 7.58
C SER A 38 -8.82 -6.88 6.57
N ARG A 39 -8.50 -5.62 6.89
CA ARG A 39 -8.69 -4.49 5.99
C ARG A 39 -7.89 -4.64 4.70
N GLU A 40 -6.61 -5.00 4.79
CA GLU A 40 -5.75 -5.20 3.62
C GLU A 40 -6.35 -6.24 2.67
N ARG A 41 -6.86 -7.36 3.22
CA ARG A 41 -7.53 -8.40 2.43
C ARG A 41 -8.82 -7.91 1.80
N GLU A 42 -9.62 -7.13 2.52
CA GLU A 42 -10.86 -6.56 1.99
C GLU A 42 -10.60 -5.65 0.78
N ILE A 43 -9.66 -4.70 0.90
CA ILE A 43 -9.28 -3.80 -0.19
C ILE A 43 -8.75 -4.60 -1.40
N LYS A 44 -7.81 -5.52 -1.16
CA LYS A 44 -7.25 -6.39 -2.21
C LYS A 44 -8.29 -7.30 -2.85
N GLY A 45 -9.28 -7.75 -2.08
CA GLY A 45 -10.36 -8.62 -2.53
C GLY A 45 -11.33 -7.92 -3.48
N LYS A 46 -11.58 -6.62 -3.26
CA LYS A 46 -12.47 -5.83 -4.13
C LYS A 46 -11.93 -5.68 -5.56
N LYS A 47 -10.60 -5.68 -5.75
CA LYS A 47 -9.92 -5.56 -7.06
C LYS A 47 -10.54 -4.47 -7.97
N SER A 48 -11.04 -3.40 -7.37
CA SER A 48 -11.84 -2.39 -8.04
C SER A 48 -11.14 -1.04 -7.95
N ARG A 49 -10.81 -0.48 -9.12
CA ARG A 49 -10.17 0.83 -9.23
C ARG A 49 -11.05 1.93 -8.65
N VAL A 50 -12.35 1.95 -8.99
CA VAL A 50 -13.32 2.94 -8.49
C VAL A 50 -13.39 2.95 -6.97
N TYR A 51 -13.31 1.76 -6.35
CA TYR A 51 -13.30 1.68 -4.89
C TYR A 51 -12.01 2.27 -4.29
N ILE A 52 -10.85 2.03 -4.91
CA ILE A 52 -9.58 2.60 -4.46
C ILE A 52 -9.59 4.12 -4.62
N GLU A 53 -10.06 4.65 -5.76
CA GLU A 53 -10.16 6.10 -6.00
C GLU A 53 -11.05 6.77 -4.94
N LYS A 54 -12.20 6.17 -4.60
CA LYS A 54 -13.05 6.65 -3.51
C LYS A 54 -12.35 6.67 -2.14
N LEU A 55 -11.45 5.71 -1.86
CA LEU A 55 -10.66 5.73 -0.62
C LEU A 55 -9.62 6.86 -0.63
N LEU A 56 -9.11 7.26 -1.80
CA LEU A 56 -8.15 8.35 -1.93
C LEU A 56 -8.81 9.75 -1.83
N GLU A 57 -10.10 9.85 -2.14
CA GLU A 57 -10.88 11.11 -2.09
C GLU A 57 -11.44 11.44 -0.70
N GLN A 58 -11.27 10.57 0.31
CA GLN A 58 -11.69 10.80 1.70
C GLN A 58 -10.61 11.49 2.52
#